data_AF-A0A537TJ49-F1
#
_entry.id   AF-A0A537TJ49-F1
#
_cell.length_a   1.000
_cell.length_b   1.000
_cell.length_c   1.000
_cell.angle_alpha   90.00
_cell.angle_beta   90.00
_cell.angle_gamma   90.00
#
_symmetry.space_group_name_H-M   'P 1'
#
loop_
_entity.id
_entity.type
_entity.pdbx_description
1 polymer ?
#
loop_
_entity_poly.entity_id
_entity_poly.type
_entity_poly.pdbx_seq_one_letter_code
_entity_poly.pdbx_strand_id
1 'polypeptide(L)'
;ETNAVQSTGGTLSATDVDSSAAFVAQSNVAGSNGFGKFSIGTDGVWTYTMNNAHDEFVGGTDYTDSITVATADGTTQAITVTIHGTNDAPTAPVDSNNANNSVLAHAANGTSVGITASATDPDAGDSITYQLASNPNNLFAIDANTGAVTVADSAHLNAGTYTIGVRAVDNHNLAGPASSFAIAVGAGLAGTLSGLTNGNGVENTAVAVASLTDGGQDVLSAATYSWQVFKNGAWYQEGGGVGQSGFTPSAADFGDQLRVVISYNGDALTLGAGTVLEDPTEVIAVSGGNWKQAQTWSTHAIPGANDDVVLNTNLGSKGVEVNDQEFAHSLSIESAGAILKEGGTLIISGPVTVLNGTLQLQGGATLEAGSIFGTITGSG
;
A
#
# COMPACT_ATOMS: atom_id res chain seq x y z
N GLU A 1 44.24 -21.11 -17.76
CA GLU A 1 43.53 -20.33 -16.74
C GLU A 1 42.85 -21.35 -15.79
N THR A 2 42.82 -21.06 -14.48
CA THR A 2 42.15 -21.88 -13.44
C THR A 2 41.52 -21.03 -12.31
N ASN A 3 41.18 -19.77 -12.59
CA ASN A 3 40.85 -18.72 -11.62
C ASN A 3 41.91 -18.52 -10.52
N ALA A 4 43.19 -18.79 -10.84
CA ALA A 4 44.29 -18.65 -9.90
C ALA A 4 45.63 -18.40 -10.63
N VAL A 5 46.54 -17.69 -9.97
CA VAL A 5 47.91 -17.52 -10.47
C VAL A 5 48.58 -18.89 -10.61
N GLN A 6 49.07 -19.21 -11.80
CA GLN A 6 49.80 -20.45 -12.10
C GLN A 6 51.27 -20.16 -12.37
N SER A 7 52.07 -21.22 -12.26
CA SER A 7 53.49 -21.20 -12.62
C SER A 7 53.85 -22.46 -13.41
N THR A 8 54.83 -22.34 -14.28
CA THR A 8 55.43 -23.44 -15.02
C THR A 8 56.93 -23.24 -15.11
N GLY A 9 57.67 -24.23 -15.58
CA GLY A 9 59.12 -24.15 -15.67
C GLY A 9 59.70 -25.33 -16.42
N GLY A 10 61.03 -25.31 -16.55
CA GLY A 10 61.76 -26.37 -17.21
C GLY A 10 63.26 -26.14 -17.18
N THR A 11 63.98 -26.85 -18.03
CA THR A 11 65.42 -26.71 -18.15
C THR A 11 65.78 -26.70 -19.63
N LEU A 12 66.50 -25.66 -20.05
CA LEU A 12 67.14 -25.61 -21.36
C LEU A 12 68.54 -26.19 -21.27
N SER A 13 68.97 -26.86 -22.34
CA SER A 13 70.34 -27.36 -22.47
C SER A 13 71.01 -26.71 -23.67
N ALA A 14 72.25 -26.27 -23.50
CA ALA A 14 73.11 -25.79 -24.57
C ALA A 14 74.42 -26.58 -24.57
N THR A 15 75.05 -26.69 -25.74
CA THR A 15 76.36 -27.30 -25.91
C THR A 15 77.19 -26.43 -26.83
N ASP A 16 78.44 -26.17 -26.46
CA ASP A 16 79.40 -25.42 -27.24
C ASP A 16 80.75 -26.15 -27.17
N VAL A 17 81.43 -26.29 -28.32
CA VAL A 17 82.70 -27.00 -28.45
C VAL A 17 83.92 -26.11 -28.16
N ASP A 18 83.75 -24.79 -28.29
CA ASP A 18 84.82 -23.79 -28.24
C ASP A 18 84.66 -22.81 -27.06
N SER A 19 83.47 -22.69 -26.47
CA SER A 19 83.15 -21.72 -25.42
C SER A 19 82.25 -22.27 -24.29
N SER A 20 81.86 -21.41 -23.34
CA SER A 20 80.97 -21.78 -22.23
C SER A 20 79.52 -21.88 -22.72
N ALA A 21 78.88 -23.03 -22.50
CA ALA A 21 77.47 -23.24 -22.81
C ALA A 21 76.51 -22.69 -21.73
N ALA A 22 76.98 -21.84 -20.81
CA ALA A 22 76.14 -21.27 -19.75
C ALA A 22 75.15 -20.23 -20.31
N PHE A 23 73.95 -20.19 -19.73
CA PHE A 23 72.95 -19.16 -20.04
C PHE A 23 73.27 -17.85 -19.32
N VAL A 24 72.88 -16.72 -19.92
CA VAL A 24 72.84 -15.42 -19.26
C VAL A 24 71.63 -15.40 -18.33
N ALA A 25 71.88 -15.31 -17.02
CA ALA A 25 70.81 -15.33 -16.02
C ALA A 25 69.89 -14.11 -16.18
N GLN A 26 68.58 -14.36 -16.09
CA GLN A 26 67.54 -13.34 -16.07
C GLN A 26 66.62 -13.59 -14.89
N SER A 27 66.13 -12.54 -14.24
CA SER A 27 65.28 -12.66 -13.05
C SER A 27 64.08 -11.72 -13.14
N ASN A 28 62.88 -12.28 -12.95
CA ASN A 28 61.61 -11.57 -12.92
C ASN A 28 61.37 -10.65 -14.15
N VAL A 29 61.83 -11.09 -15.32
CA VAL A 29 61.64 -10.35 -16.58
C VAL A 29 60.20 -10.52 -17.04
N ALA A 30 59.49 -9.41 -17.25
CA ALA A 30 58.15 -9.45 -17.80
C ALA A 30 58.17 -10.10 -19.19
N GLY A 31 57.23 -11.01 -19.45
CA GLY A 31 57.09 -11.60 -20.77
C GLY A 31 56.62 -10.59 -21.82
N SER A 32 56.76 -10.97 -23.09
CA SER A 32 56.42 -10.15 -24.26
C SER A 32 55.03 -9.51 -24.23
N ASN A 33 54.04 -10.17 -23.62
CA ASN A 33 52.66 -9.67 -23.51
C ASN A 33 52.31 -9.24 -22.07
N GLY A 34 53.26 -9.33 -21.13
CA GLY A 34 53.07 -8.87 -19.75
C GLY A 34 52.15 -9.76 -18.90
N PHE A 35 51.78 -10.95 -19.38
CA PHE A 35 50.94 -11.89 -18.65
C PHE A 35 51.66 -12.48 -17.44
N GLY A 36 52.98 -12.61 -17.51
CA GLY A 36 53.75 -13.11 -16.39
C GLY A 36 55.18 -12.63 -16.38
N LYS A 37 55.97 -13.30 -15.55
CA LYS A 37 57.39 -13.05 -15.38
C LYS A 37 58.17 -14.33 -15.52
N PHE A 38 59.27 -14.25 -16.26
CA PHE A 38 60.22 -15.31 -16.45
C PHE A 38 61.48 -15.10 -15.61
N SER A 39 62.09 -16.18 -15.17
CA SER A 39 63.46 -16.20 -14.66
C SER A 39 64.19 -17.40 -15.27
N ILE A 40 65.48 -17.26 -15.57
CA ILE A 40 66.36 -18.36 -16.00
C ILE A 40 67.70 -18.24 -15.27
N GLY A 41 68.19 -19.35 -14.72
CA GLY A 41 69.51 -19.47 -14.11
C GLY A 41 70.61 -19.72 -15.16
N THR A 42 71.87 -19.61 -14.74
CA THR A 42 73.02 -19.92 -15.63
C THR A 42 73.08 -21.42 -16.01
N ASP A 43 72.42 -22.27 -15.23
CA ASP A 43 72.24 -23.70 -15.43
C ASP A 43 71.07 -24.04 -16.39
N GLY A 44 70.39 -23.04 -16.94
CA GLY A 44 69.28 -23.21 -17.88
C GLY A 44 67.96 -23.56 -17.22
N VAL A 45 67.90 -23.66 -15.89
CA VAL A 45 66.63 -23.85 -15.16
C VAL A 45 65.83 -22.56 -15.25
N TRP A 46 64.61 -22.65 -15.78
CA TRP A 46 63.74 -21.50 -15.96
C TRP A 46 62.39 -21.70 -15.30
N THR A 47 61.78 -20.59 -14.90
CA THR A 47 60.44 -20.51 -14.31
C THR A 47 59.65 -19.41 -14.97
N TYR A 48 58.35 -19.60 -15.10
CA TYR A 48 57.36 -18.61 -15.46
C TYR A 48 56.28 -18.54 -14.38
N THR A 49 55.86 -17.35 -13.98
CA THR A 49 54.73 -17.15 -13.06
C THR A 49 53.84 -16.04 -13.61
N MET A 50 52.54 -16.30 -13.72
CA MET A 50 51.56 -15.29 -14.16
C MET A 50 51.46 -14.15 -13.13
N ASN A 51 51.12 -12.95 -13.60
CA ASN A 51 51.00 -11.77 -12.73
C ASN A 51 49.65 -11.71 -12.01
N ASN A 52 48.61 -12.30 -12.59
CA ASN A 52 47.29 -12.53 -12.00
C ASN A 52 46.77 -13.91 -12.49
N ALA A 53 45.50 -14.24 -12.21
CA ALA A 53 44.89 -15.46 -12.70
C ALA A 53 44.59 -15.43 -14.21
N HIS A 54 44.35 -14.21 -14.75
CA HIS A 54 43.90 -13.93 -16.10
C HIS A 54 42.48 -14.42 -16.41
N ASP A 55 41.56 -14.29 -15.45
CA ASP A 55 40.11 -14.57 -15.62
C ASP A 55 39.49 -13.75 -16.78
N GLU A 56 40.17 -12.72 -17.28
CA GLU A 56 39.75 -11.99 -18.48
C GLU A 56 39.99 -12.72 -19.81
N PHE A 57 40.68 -13.86 -19.80
CA PHE A 57 41.04 -14.61 -21.00
C PHE A 57 39.88 -15.45 -21.52
N VAL A 58 39.47 -15.14 -22.75
CA VAL A 58 38.36 -15.80 -23.45
C VAL A 58 38.53 -17.32 -23.47
N GLY A 59 37.53 -18.02 -22.95
CA GLY A 59 37.41 -19.47 -22.99
C GLY A 59 37.73 -20.09 -24.35
N GLY A 60 38.63 -21.07 -24.36
CA GLY A 60 39.04 -21.80 -25.56
C GLY A 60 40.02 -21.05 -26.48
N THR A 61 40.45 -19.85 -26.10
CA THR A 61 41.50 -19.09 -26.80
C THR A 61 42.87 -19.32 -26.16
N ASP A 62 43.89 -19.49 -27.01
CA ASP A 62 45.28 -19.58 -26.55
C ASP A 62 45.93 -18.20 -26.51
N TYR A 63 46.47 -17.86 -25.35
CA TYR A 63 47.28 -16.67 -25.12
C TYR A 63 48.73 -17.08 -24.97
N THR A 64 49.68 -16.27 -25.45
CA THR A 64 51.10 -16.61 -25.38
C THR A 64 51.89 -15.53 -24.69
N ASP A 65 52.90 -15.94 -23.93
CA ASP A 65 53.91 -15.04 -23.37
C ASP A 65 55.30 -15.60 -23.65
N SER A 66 56.30 -14.74 -23.86
CA SER A 66 57.64 -15.20 -24.22
C SER A 66 58.77 -14.33 -23.70
N ILE A 67 59.95 -14.93 -23.57
CA ILE A 67 61.22 -14.21 -23.41
C ILE A 67 62.29 -14.76 -24.34
N THR A 68 63.23 -13.90 -24.72
CA THR A 68 64.46 -14.31 -25.41
C THR A 68 65.57 -14.53 -24.38
N VAL A 69 66.11 -15.74 -24.36
CA VAL A 69 67.29 -16.10 -23.57
C VAL A 69 68.51 -16.17 -24.48
N ALA A 70 69.70 -16.02 -23.88
CA ALA A 70 70.96 -16.10 -24.60
C ALA A 70 71.96 -16.96 -23.82
N THR A 71 72.81 -17.69 -24.54
CA THR A 71 74.05 -18.27 -24.01
C THR A 71 75.17 -17.24 -23.99
N ALA A 72 76.27 -17.54 -23.30
CA ALA A 72 77.40 -16.63 -23.12
C ALA A 72 78.09 -16.21 -24.44
N ASP A 73 77.99 -17.03 -25.49
CA ASP A 73 78.48 -16.76 -26.85
C ASP A 73 77.55 -15.83 -27.65
N GLY A 74 76.36 -15.52 -27.13
CA GLY A 74 75.35 -14.69 -27.77
C GLY A 74 74.32 -15.45 -28.62
N THR A 75 74.38 -16.79 -28.69
CA THR A 75 73.33 -17.58 -29.34
C THR A 75 72.01 -17.43 -28.57
N THR A 76 70.90 -17.17 -29.27
CA THR A 76 69.60 -16.88 -28.64
C THR A 76 68.53 -17.93 -28.93
N GLN A 77 67.60 -18.08 -27.99
CA GLN A 77 66.39 -18.90 -28.15
C GLN A 77 65.21 -18.26 -27.41
N ALA A 78 64.01 -18.42 -27.93
CA ALA A 78 62.79 -17.99 -27.27
C ALA A 78 62.23 -19.12 -26.39
N ILE A 79 61.85 -18.78 -25.16
CA ILE A 79 60.95 -19.59 -24.34
C ILE A 79 59.56 -19.01 -24.53
N THR A 80 58.62 -19.83 -25.00
CA THR A 80 57.21 -19.45 -25.14
C THR A 80 56.37 -20.28 -24.20
N VAL A 81 55.53 -19.61 -23.41
CA VAL A 81 54.47 -20.22 -22.61
C VAL A 81 53.14 -19.96 -23.30
N THR A 82 52.36 -21.02 -23.48
CA THR A 82 50.95 -20.93 -23.90
C THR A 82 50.06 -21.05 -22.67
N ILE A 83 49.12 -20.14 -22.55
CA ILE A 83 48.08 -20.09 -21.52
C ILE A 83 46.76 -20.35 -22.23
N HIS A 84 46.10 -21.45 -21.87
CA HIS A 84 44.78 -21.79 -22.40
C HIS A 84 43.71 -21.04 -21.59
N GLY A 85 42.95 -20.14 -22.23
CA GLY A 85 41.79 -19.50 -21.61
C GLY A 85 40.69 -20.52 -21.31
N THR A 86 39.98 -20.33 -20.21
CA THR A 86 38.84 -21.16 -19.80
C THR A 86 37.61 -20.29 -19.69
N ASN A 87 36.44 -20.87 -19.95
CA ASN A 87 35.19 -20.14 -19.80
C ASN A 87 34.81 -20.11 -18.31
N ASP A 88 34.85 -18.92 -17.75
CA ASP A 88 34.51 -18.62 -16.37
C ASP A 88 33.04 -18.27 -16.23
N ALA A 89 32.49 -18.46 -15.03
CA ALA A 89 31.06 -18.24 -14.83
C ALA A 89 30.77 -16.76 -14.56
N PRO A 90 29.60 -16.24 -14.99
CA PRO A 90 29.18 -14.90 -14.64
C PRO A 90 29.14 -14.67 -13.12
N THR A 91 29.33 -13.42 -12.72
CA THR A 91 29.16 -13.00 -11.32
C THR A 91 27.70 -13.16 -10.83
N ALA A 92 27.54 -13.21 -9.50
CA ALA A 92 26.21 -13.25 -8.88
C ALA A 92 25.41 -11.98 -9.26
N PRO A 93 24.17 -12.09 -9.74
CA PRO A 93 23.38 -10.91 -10.07
C PRO A 93 23.17 -9.99 -8.87
N VAL A 94 23.25 -8.69 -9.10
CA VAL A 94 22.84 -7.64 -8.16
C VAL A 94 21.61 -6.91 -8.70
N ASP A 95 20.88 -6.22 -7.83
CA ASP A 95 19.81 -5.33 -8.28
C ASP A 95 20.43 -3.98 -8.68
N SER A 96 20.30 -3.63 -9.95
CA SER A 96 20.77 -2.36 -10.50
C SER A 96 19.72 -1.25 -10.45
N ASN A 97 18.49 -1.58 -10.03
CA ASN A 97 17.41 -0.63 -9.85
C ASN A 97 17.33 -0.21 -8.38
N ASN A 98 17.32 1.11 -8.14
CA ASN A 98 17.27 1.67 -6.79
C ASN A 98 15.85 1.85 -6.26
N ALA A 99 14.82 1.47 -7.03
CA ALA A 99 13.44 1.48 -6.58
C ALA A 99 13.22 0.44 -5.47
N ASN A 100 12.16 0.63 -4.67
CA ASN A 100 11.75 -0.42 -3.75
C ASN A 100 11.24 -1.63 -4.54
N ASN A 101 11.65 -2.82 -4.10
CA ASN A 101 11.20 -4.08 -4.67
C ASN A 101 9.79 -4.40 -4.18
N SER A 102 8.80 -3.74 -4.76
CA SER A 102 7.42 -3.80 -4.31
C SER A 102 6.39 -3.58 -5.41
N VAL A 103 5.25 -4.26 -5.26
CA VAL A 103 4.04 -4.10 -6.07
C VAL A 103 2.80 -4.21 -5.19
N LEU A 104 1.62 -3.95 -5.75
CA LEU A 104 0.35 -4.27 -5.11
C LEU A 104 -0.08 -5.69 -5.48
N ALA A 105 -0.85 -6.35 -4.61
CA ALA A 105 -1.55 -7.57 -4.95
C ALA A 105 -2.44 -7.34 -6.17
N HIS A 106 -2.59 -8.36 -7.01
CA HIS A 106 -3.32 -8.30 -8.28
C HIS A 106 -2.84 -7.23 -9.27
N ALA A 107 -1.64 -6.67 -9.08
CA ALA A 107 -1.02 -5.80 -10.09
C ALA A 107 -0.98 -6.50 -11.45
N ALA A 108 -1.25 -5.75 -12.52
CA ALA A 108 -1.38 -6.30 -13.86
C ALA A 108 -0.11 -7.06 -14.31
N ASN A 109 -0.29 -8.09 -15.13
CA ASN A 109 0.84 -8.76 -15.77
C ASN A 109 1.72 -7.77 -16.55
N GLY A 110 3.04 -7.88 -16.40
CA GLY A 110 4.01 -6.95 -16.95
C GLY A 110 4.31 -5.74 -16.05
N THR A 111 3.60 -5.54 -14.93
CA THR A 111 3.98 -4.52 -13.95
C THR A 111 5.39 -4.81 -13.43
N SER A 112 6.28 -3.83 -13.51
CA SER A 112 7.64 -3.93 -12.99
C SER A 112 7.63 -4.04 -11.46
N VAL A 113 8.45 -4.95 -10.92
CA VAL A 113 8.54 -5.17 -9.47
C VAL A 113 9.61 -4.34 -8.78
N GLY A 114 10.33 -3.51 -9.54
CA GLY A 114 11.45 -2.72 -9.01
C GLY A 114 12.82 -3.41 -9.09
N ILE A 115 12.90 -4.66 -9.55
CA ILE A 115 14.17 -5.40 -9.70
C ILE A 115 14.66 -5.35 -11.15
N THR A 116 15.93 -4.98 -11.34
CA THR A 116 16.66 -5.16 -12.60
C THR A 116 17.98 -5.87 -12.32
N ALA A 117 18.00 -7.18 -12.55
CA ALA A 117 19.18 -8.01 -12.35
C ALA A 117 20.33 -7.56 -13.27
N SER A 118 21.53 -7.43 -12.70
CA SER A 118 22.75 -7.07 -13.41
C SER A 118 23.91 -7.93 -12.93
N ALA A 119 24.68 -8.47 -13.86
CA ALA A 119 25.90 -9.21 -13.62
C ALA A 119 26.96 -8.81 -14.65
N THR A 120 28.21 -9.17 -14.38
CA THR A 120 29.33 -9.12 -15.33
C THR A 120 29.92 -10.51 -15.50
N ASP A 121 30.53 -10.74 -16.64
CA ASP A 121 31.30 -11.94 -16.93
C ASP A 121 32.79 -11.59 -16.92
N PRO A 122 33.66 -12.40 -16.28
CA PRO A 122 35.11 -12.22 -16.38
C PRO A 122 35.62 -12.31 -17.82
N ASP A 123 35.09 -13.23 -18.64
CA ASP A 123 35.55 -13.48 -19.99
C ASP A 123 35.35 -12.26 -20.90
N ALA A 124 36.44 -11.81 -21.54
CA ALA A 124 36.39 -10.60 -22.36
C ALA A 124 35.47 -10.76 -23.59
N GLY A 125 34.36 -10.03 -23.58
CA GLY A 125 33.42 -9.98 -24.70
C GLY A 125 32.24 -10.93 -24.59
N ASP A 126 32.15 -11.69 -23.49
CA ASP A 126 30.99 -12.52 -23.22
C ASP A 126 29.75 -11.67 -22.91
N SER A 127 28.60 -12.24 -23.29
CA SER A 127 27.29 -11.63 -23.16
C SER A 127 26.45 -12.44 -22.18
N ILE A 128 25.62 -11.74 -21.42
CA ILE A 128 24.88 -12.33 -20.30
C ILE A 128 23.39 -12.36 -20.61
N THR A 129 22.78 -13.48 -20.26
CA THR A 129 21.33 -13.63 -20.14
C THR A 129 20.93 -13.93 -18.70
N TYR A 130 19.70 -13.59 -18.33
CA TYR A 130 19.17 -13.79 -16.99
C TYR A 130 18.02 -14.80 -17.00
N GLN A 131 17.96 -15.60 -15.93
CA GLN A 131 16.86 -16.53 -15.72
C GLN A 131 16.50 -16.66 -14.23
N LEU A 132 15.25 -17.01 -13.96
CA LEU A 132 14.78 -17.30 -12.61
C LEU A 132 15.29 -18.68 -12.18
N ALA A 133 16.13 -18.71 -11.15
CA ALA A 133 16.57 -19.91 -10.46
C ALA A 133 15.51 -20.44 -9.46
N SER A 134 14.66 -19.56 -8.93
CA SER A 134 13.45 -19.94 -8.20
C SER A 134 12.36 -18.89 -8.36
N ASN A 135 11.11 -19.32 -8.47
CA ASN A 135 9.97 -18.47 -8.75
C ASN A 135 8.70 -19.07 -8.11
N PRO A 136 8.33 -18.64 -6.89
CA PRO A 136 7.18 -19.19 -6.18
C PRO A 136 5.91 -19.11 -7.04
N ASN A 137 5.28 -20.26 -7.29
CA ASN A 137 4.05 -20.39 -8.08
C ASN A 137 4.08 -19.73 -9.47
N ASN A 138 5.27 -19.51 -10.05
CA ASN A 138 5.46 -18.79 -11.31
C ASN A 138 4.89 -17.36 -11.32
N LEU A 139 4.87 -16.68 -10.18
CA LEU A 139 4.25 -15.35 -10.04
C LEU A 139 4.99 -14.23 -10.77
N PHE A 140 6.28 -14.42 -11.06
CA PHE A 140 7.13 -13.39 -11.68
C PHE A 140 7.72 -13.86 -13.01
N ALA A 141 8.06 -12.93 -13.88
CA ALA A 141 8.83 -13.15 -15.10
C ALA A 141 10.11 -12.32 -15.05
N ILE A 142 11.15 -12.77 -15.74
CA ILE A 142 12.36 -12.00 -15.98
C ILE A 142 12.59 -11.88 -17.47
N ASP A 143 12.88 -10.67 -17.95
CA ASP A 143 13.38 -10.48 -19.30
C ASP A 143 14.84 -10.93 -19.36
N ALA A 144 15.13 -11.93 -20.19
CA ALA A 144 16.44 -12.56 -20.21
C ALA A 144 17.57 -11.64 -20.67
N ASN A 145 17.29 -10.57 -21.42
CA ASN A 145 18.33 -9.69 -21.95
C ASN A 145 18.58 -8.47 -21.08
N THR A 146 17.51 -7.98 -20.42
CA THR A 146 17.56 -6.74 -19.62
C THR A 146 17.63 -7.00 -18.12
N GLY A 147 17.31 -8.22 -17.67
CA GLY A 147 17.25 -8.57 -16.25
C GLY A 147 16.06 -7.97 -15.49
N ALA A 148 15.17 -7.26 -16.18
CA ALA A 148 14.00 -6.63 -15.57
C ALA A 148 12.98 -7.70 -15.13
N VAL A 149 12.53 -7.62 -13.87
CA VAL A 149 11.54 -8.52 -13.32
C VAL A 149 10.15 -7.87 -13.34
N THR A 150 9.15 -8.64 -13.75
CA THR A 150 7.75 -8.20 -13.84
C THR A 150 6.80 -9.23 -13.23
N VAL A 151 5.56 -8.80 -12.94
CA VAL A 151 4.47 -9.72 -12.57
C VAL A 151 4.08 -10.60 -13.77
N ALA A 152 3.99 -11.91 -13.56
CA ALA A 152 3.60 -12.88 -14.59
C ALA A 152 2.19 -13.46 -14.37
N ASP A 153 1.75 -13.57 -13.11
CA ASP A 153 0.45 -14.11 -12.76
C ASP A 153 -0.25 -13.24 -11.72
N SER A 154 -0.90 -12.19 -12.22
CA SER A 154 -1.66 -11.22 -11.42
C SER A 154 -2.79 -11.88 -10.63
N ALA A 155 -3.43 -12.92 -11.18
CA ALA A 155 -4.60 -13.53 -10.56
C ALA A 155 -4.29 -14.28 -9.25
N HIS A 156 -3.02 -14.66 -9.06
CA HIS A 156 -2.56 -15.38 -7.87
C HIS A 156 -1.56 -14.58 -7.03
N LEU A 157 -1.29 -13.32 -7.41
CA LEU A 157 -0.40 -12.44 -6.69
C LEU A 157 -1.13 -11.80 -5.50
N ASN A 158 -1.12 -12.49 -4.36
CA ASN A 158 -1.71 -12.02 -3.12
C ASN A 158 -0.73 -11.15 -2.31
N ALA A 159 -1.25 -10.39 -1.35
CA ALA A 159 -0.41 -9.61 -0.44
C ALA A 159 0.52 -10.51 0.38
N GLY A 160 1.77 -10.10 0.57
CA GLY A 160 2.77 -10.89 1.28
C GLY A 160 4.20 -10.51 0.92
N THR A 161 5.14 -11.41 1.23
CA THR A 161 6.54 -11.29 0.82
C THR A 161 6.92 -12.52 0.03
N TYR A 162 7.46 -12.29 -1.16
CA TYR A 162 7.92 -13.34 -2.05
C TYR A 162 9.43 -13.22 -2.21
N THR A 163 10.10 -14.35 -2.47
CA THR A 163 11.52 -14.37 -2.78
C THR A 163 11.73 -15.10 -4.09
N ILE A 164 12.41 -14.46 -5.02
CA ILE A 164 12.87 -15.07 -6.27
C ILE A 164 14.37 -15.32 -6.20
N GLY A 165 14.82 -16.36 -6.88
CA GLY A 165 16.23 -16.57 -7.18
C GLY A 165 16.49 -16.16 -8.62
N VAL A 166 17.53 -15.39 -8.90
CA VAL A 166 17.95 -15.02 -10.25
C VAL A 166 19.40 -15.44 -10.46
N ARG A 167 19.72 -15.95 -11.65
CA ARG A 167 21.10 -16.22 -12.06
C ARG A 167 21.38 -15.62 -13.43
N ALA A 168 22.64 -15.28 -13.66
CA ALA A 168 23.20 -14.94 -14.96
C ALA A 168 23.75 -16.19 -15.65
N VAL A 169 23.69 -16.23 -16.97
CA VAL A 169 24.23 -17.29 -17.83
C VAL A 169 24.92 -16.60 -19.00
N ASP A 170 26.17 -16.98 -19.30
CA ASP A 170 26.90 -16.47 -20.45
C ASP A 170 26.38 -17.03 -21.78
N ASN A 171 26.99 -16.60 -22.90
CA ASN A 171 26.71 -17.12 -24.24
C ASN A 171 27.31 -18.51 -24.53
N HIS A 172 28.05 -19.08 -23.59
CA HIS A 172 28.59 -20.44 -23.63
C HIS A 172 27.79 -21.40 -22.73
N ASN A 173 26.64 -20.93 -22.20
CA ASN A 173 25.72 -21.66 -21.35
C ASN A 173 26.27 -22.03 -19.96
N LEU A 174 27.34 -21.38 -19.49
CA LEU A 174 27.80 -21.52 -18.12
C LEU A 174 27.00 -20.59 -17.21
N ALA A 175 26.40 -21.18 -16.18
CA ALA A 175 25.56 -20.46 -15.25
C ALA A 175 26.36 -20.00 -14.03
N GLY A 176 26.28 -18.70 -13.73
CA GLY A 176 26.79 -18.12 -12.50
C GLY A 176 25.98 -18.55 -11.25
N PRO A 177 26.44 -18.16 -10.05
CA PRO A 177 25.70 -18.35 -8.82
C PRO A 177 24.35 -17.58 -8.85
N ALA A 178 23.38 -18.08 -8.07
CA ALA A 178 22.08 -17.42 -7.94
C ALA A 178 22.06 -16.44 -6.77
N SER A 179 21.43 -15.28 -6.97
CA SER A 179 21.11 -14.29 -5.94
C SER A 179 19.63 -14.34 -5.59
N SER A 180 19.29 -14.03 -4.33
CA SER A 180 17.90 -13.98 -3.87
C SER A 180 17.42 -12.53 -3.73
N PHE A 181 16.24 -12.23 -4.25
CA PHE A 181 15.61 -10.92 -4.16
C PHE A 181 14.24 -11.05 -3.50
N ALA A 182 14.00 -10.26 -2.45
CA ALA A 182 12.72 -10.18 -1.79
C ALA A 182 11.83 -9.12 -2.47
N ILE A 183 10.56 -9.44 -2.64
CA ILE A 183 9.54 -8.59 -3.24
C ILE A 183 8.41 -8.43 -2.21
N ALA A 184 8.14 -7.20 -1.81
CA ALA A 184 7.01 -6.85 -0.95
C ALA A 184 5.74 -6.63 -1.79
N VAL A 185 4.70 -7.40 -1.52
CA VAL A 185 3.40 -7.25 -2.20
C VAL A 185 2.41 -6.67 -1.20
N GLY A 186 2.02 -5.42 -1.42
CA GLY A 186 1.02 -4.71 -0.60
C GLY A 186 -0.41 -5.17 -0.90
N ALA A 187 -1.37 -4.74 -0.10
CA ALA A 187 -2.79 -4.98 -0.38
C ALA A 187 -3.19 -4.37 -1.74
N GLY A 188 -3.95 -5.12 -2.54
CA GLY A 188 -4.40 -4.69 -3.87
C GLY A 188 -5.59 -3.74 -3.79
N LEU A 189 -6.58 -4.09 -2.97
CA LEU A 189 -7.84 -3.37 -2.85
C LEU A 189 -7.70 -2.06 -2.03
N ALA A 190 -7.96 -0.93 -2.67
CA ALA A 190 -7.94 0.41 -2.06
C ALA A 190 -9.07 1.27 -2.61
N GLY A 191 -9.66 2.14 -1.78
CA GLY A 191 -10.78 2.97 -2.19
C GLY A 191 -11.03 4.17 -1.28
N THR A 192 -11.90 5.08 -1.72
CA THR A 192 -12.25 6.30 -1.00
C THR A 192 -13.77 6.51 -0.96
N LEU A 193 -14.25 7.18 0.09
CA LEU A 193 -15.65 7.60 0.22
C LEU A 193 -15.85 9.04 -0.26
N SER A 194 -17.02 9.35 -0.81
CA SER A 194 -17.52 10.69 -1.13
C SER A 194 -18.95 10.89 -0.59
N GLY A 195 -19.43 12.13 -0.62
CA GLY A 195 -20.73 12.50 -0.06
C GLY A 195 -20.73 12.67 1.47
N LEU A 196 -19.55 12.72 2.09
CA LEU A 196 -19.40 12.92 3.53
C LEU A 196 -19.28 14.41 3.89
N THR A 197 -19.88 14.80 5.01
CA THR A 197 -19.74 16.12 5.62
C THR A 197 -18.78 16.02 6.80
N ASN A 198 -17.56 16.57 6.68
CA ASN A 198 -16.52 16.45 7.71
C ASN A 198 -16.23 15.00 8.15
N GLY A 199 -16.30 14.06 7.20
CA GLY A 199 -16.10 12.63 7.45
C GLY A 199 -17.35 11.88 7.95
N ASN A 200 -18.48 12.57 8.15
CA ASN A 200 -19.73 12.00 8.62
C ASN A 200 -20.73 11.79 7.47
N GLY A 201 -21.60 10.79 7.59
CA GLY A 201 -22.78 10.67 6.73
C GLY A 201 -23.83 11.73 7.11
N VAL A 202 -24.72 12.08 6.20
CA VAL A 202 -25.90 12.90 6.50
C VAL A 202 -27.12 12.07 6.12
N GLU A 203 -28.11 12.06 7.00
CA GLU A 203 -29.39 11.37 6.75
C GLU A 203 -29.99 11.83 5.42
N ASN A 204 -30.63 10.90 4.70
CA ASN A 204 -31.25 11.12 3.39
C ASN A 204 -30.30 11.68 2.29
N THR A 205 -29.00 11.79 2.58
CA THR A 205 -27.98 12.27 1.63
C THR A 205 -27.13 11.10 1.15
N ALA A 206 -26.98 10.99 -0.17
CA ALA A 206 -26.23 9.89 -0.77
C ALA A 206 -24.73 9.92 -0.39
N VAL A 207 -24.23 8.79 0.10
CA VAL A 207 -22.81 8.49 0.29
C VAL A 207 -22.40 7.46 -0.77
N ALA A 208 -21.17 7.54 -1.28
CA ALA A 208 -20.68 6.57 -2.25
C ALA A 208 -19.20 6.25 -2.06
N VAL A 209 -18.81 5.07 -2.52
CA VAL A 209 -17.40 4.78 -2.82
C VAL A 209 -17.07 5.50 -4.11
N ALA A 210 -16.18 6.50 -4.04
CA ALA A 210 -15.85 7.39 -5.13
C ALA A 210 -14.80 6.79 -6.08
N SER A 211 -13.88 6.01 -5.52
CA SER A 211 -12.88 5.25 -6.25
C SER A 211 -12.67 3.91 -5.56
N LEU A 212 -12.43 2.88 -6.36
CA LEU A 212 -12.05 1.57 -5.86
C LEU A 212 -11.15 0.91 -6.89
N THR A 213 -9.94 0.57 -6.49
CA THR A 213 -8.98 -0.14 -7.34
C THR A 213 -8.47 -1.41 -6.67
N ASP A 214 -8.19 -2.43 -7.47
CA ASP A 214 -7.45 -3.63 -7.07
C ASP A 214 -6.22 -3.80 -7.97
N GLY A 215 -5.02 -3.84 -7.40
CA GLY A 215 -3.78 -3.84 -8.18
C GLY A 215 -3.61 -2.61 -9.09
N GLY A 216 -4.31 -1.51 -8.76
CA GLY A 216 -4.39 -0.29 -9.58
C GLY A 216 -5.43 -0.32 -10.71
N GLN A 217 -6.16 -1.43 -10.90
CA GLN A 217 -7.27 -1.52 -11.86
C GLN A 217 -8.56 -1.03 -11.22
N ASP A 218 -9.38 -0.26 -11.95
CA ASP A 218 -10.71 0.17 -11.46
C ASP A 218 -11.66 -1.03 -11.37
N VAL A 219 -12.19 -1.26 -10.18
CA VAL A 219 -13.09 -2.37 -9.85
C VAL A 219 -14.41 -1.89 -9.25
N LEU A 220 -14.72 -0.58 -9.37
CA LEU A 220 -15.87 0.04 -8.73
C LEU A 220 -17.20 -0.63 -9.10
N SER A 221 -17.37 -1.06 -10.34
CA SER A 221 -18.59 -1.72 -10.82
C SER A 221 -18.63 -3.24 -10.60
N ALA A 222 -17.49 -3.86 -10.32
CA ALA A 222 -17.34 -5.31 -10.22
C ALA A 222 -17.27 -5.81 -8.77
N ALA A 223 -16.86 -4.96 -7.83
CA ALA A 223 -16.79 -5.29 -6.42
C ALA A 223 -18.18 -5.51 -5.80
N THR A 224 -18.19 -6.30 -4.72
CA THR A 224 -19.39 -6.48 -3.88
C THR A 224 -19.33 -5.55 -2.68
N TYR A 225 -20.41 -4.82 -2.45
CA TYR A 225 -20.53 -3.85 -1.35
C TYR A 225 -21.52 -4.35 -0.30
N SER A 226 -21.22 -4.12 0.98
CA SER A 226 -22.11 -4.34 2.11
C SER A 226 -22.12 -3.06 2.94
N TRP A 227 -23.15 -2.25 2.75
CA TRP A 227 -23.38 -1.02 3.51
C TRP A 227 -23.98 -1.38 4.86
N GLN A 228 -23.34 -0.91 5.93
CA GLN A 228 -23.66 -1.33 7.28
C GLN A 228 -23.77 -0.13 8.21
N VAL A 229 -24.75 -0.19 9.11
CA VAL A 229 -24.93 0.75 10.23
C VAL A 229 -24.73 0.03 11.55
N PHE A 230 -24.12 0.74 12.49
CA PHE A 230 -23.96 0.27 13.86
C PHE A 230 -25.10 0.80 14.73
N LYS A 231 -25.99 -0.10 15.15
CA LYS A 231 -27.13 0.19 16.04
C LYS A 231 -27.20 -0.84 17.15
N ASN A 232 -27.64 -0.47 18.34
CA ASN A 232 -27.82 -1.37 19.49
C ASN A 232 -26.61 -2.29 19.79
N GLY A 233 -25.38 -1.81 19.55
CA GLY A 233 -24.15 -2.55 19.84
C GLY A 233 -23.69 -3.55 18.77
N ALA A 234 -24.34 -3.60 17.60
CA ALA A 234 -23.96 -4.50 16.51
C ALA A 234 -24.05 -3.83 15.13
N TRP A 235 -23.29 -4.36 14.16
CA TRP A 235 -23.34 -3.94 12.76
C TRP A 235 -24.43 -4.71 12.00
N TYR A 236 -25.29 -4.00 11.29
CA TYR A 236 -26.35 -4.54 10.46
C TYR A 236 -26.17 -4.09 9.02
N GLN A 237 -26.40 -4.99 8.06
CA GLN A 237 -26.41 -4.63 6.65
C GLN A 237 -27.75 -4.01 6.27
N GLU A 238 -27.70 -2.80 5.71
CA GLU A 238 -28.88 -2.06 5.23
C GLU A 238 -28.93 -2.00 3.69
N GLY A 239 -27.84 -2.34 3.01
CA GLY A 239 -27.81 -2.34 1.56
C GLY A 239 -26.54 -2.92 0.96
N GLY A 240 -26.49 -2.88 -0.37
CA GLY A 240 -25.34 -3.31 -1.15
C GLY A 240 -25.58 -4.56 -2.00
N GLY A 241 -24.55 -4.92 -2.75
CA GLY A 241 -24.55 -5.93 -3.79
C GLY A 241 -23.40 -5.67 -4.75
N VAL A 242 -23.34 -6.42 -5.85
CA VAL A 242 -22.33 -6.22 -6.90
C VAL A 242 -22.58 -4.87 -7.58
N GLY A 243 -21.54 -4.03 -7.66
CA GLY A 243 -21.59 -2.72 -8.32
C GLY A 243 -22.42 -1.66 -7.59
N GLN A 244 -22.97 -1.95 -6.41
CA GLN A 244 -23.75 -1.01 -5.60
C GLN A 244 -22.84 -0.11 -4.76
N SER A 245 -22.04 0.72 -5.43
CA SER A 245 -21.08 1.61 -4.81
C SER A 245 -21.69 2.83 -4.11
N GLY A 246 -23.01 3.06 -4.22
CA GLY A 246 -23.73 4.15 -3.55
C GLY A 246 -24.76 3.65 -2.54
N PHE A 247 -25.01 4.46 -1.51
CA PHE A 247 -25.99 4.21 -0.47
C PHE A 247 -26.58 5.53 0.03
N THR A 248 -27.90 5.59 0.14
CA THR A 248 -28.59 6.70 0.80
C THR A 248 -29.06 6.21 2.17
N PRO A 249 -28.53 6.76 3.28
CA PRO A 249 -28.93 6.39 4.63
C PRO A 249 -30.31 6.98 4.93
N SER A 250 -31.38 6.32 4.46
CA SER A 250 -32.77 6.64 4.84
C SER A 250 -33.28 5.75 5.97
N ALA A 251 -32.46 4.81 6.43
CA ALA A 251 -32.74 3.88 7.53
C ALA A 251 -31.67 3.96 8.64
N ALA A 252 -30.78 4.95 8.54
CA ALA A 252 -29.75 5.22 9.54
C ALA A 252 -30.21 6.43 10.33
N ASP A 253 -30.44 6.22 11.63
CA ASP A 253 -30.93 7.28 12.49
C ASP A 253 -29.75 8.20 12.88
N PHE A 254 -30.05 9.45 13.26
CA PHE A 254 -29.05 10.36 13.82
C PHE A 254 -28.24 9.68 14.93
N GLY A 255 -26.90 9.76 14.83
CA GLY A 255 -25.98 9.17 15.80
C GLY A 255 -25.52 7.74 15.49
N ASP A 256 -26.13 7.05 14.53
CA ASP A 256 -25.62 5.75 14.05
C ASP A 256 -24.24 5.89 13.40
N GLN A 257 -23.42 4.85 13.43
CA GLN A 257 -22.16 4.82 12.66
C GLN A 257 -22.36 4.13 11.34
N LEU A 258 -21.80 4.68 10.26
CA LEU A 258 -21.93 4.13 8.91
C LEU A 258 -20.59 3.59 8.42
N ARG A 259 -20.59 2.41 7.80
CA ARG A 259 -19.43 1.87 7.07
C ARG A 259 -19.86 1.11 5.81
N VAL A 260 -18.91 0.85 4.95
CA VAL A 260 -19.04 -0.12 3.85
C VAL A 260 -17.94 -1.15 3.96
N VAL A 261 -18.32 -2.42 3.90
CA VAL A 261 -17.41 -3.55 3.71
C VAL A 261 -17.45 -3.92 2.25
N ILE A 262 -16.30 -3.89 1.60
CA ILE A 262 -16.12 -4.12 0.18
C ILE A 262 -15.32 -5.40 0.00
N SER A 263 -15.72 -6.25 -0.93
CA SER A 263 -14.99 -7.48 -1.25
C SER A 263 -14.83 -7.66 -2.76
N TYR A 264 -13.63 -8.05 -3.17
CA TYR A 264 -13.28 -8.31 -4.56
C TYR A 264 -12.08 -9.28 -4.62
N ASN A 265 -12.14 -10.30 -5.47
CA ASN A 265 -11.08 -11.33 -5.62
C ASN A 265 -10.55 -11.97 -4.32
N GLY A 266 -11.38 -12.06 -3.27
CA GLY A 266 -10.98 -12.61 -1.97
C GLY A 266 -10.35 -11.58 -1.02
N ASP A 267 -10.04 -10.39 -1.50
CA ASP A 267 -9.65 -9.25 -0.67
C ASP A 267 -10.88 -8.56 -0.08
N ALA A 268 -10.67 -7.93 1.09
CA ALA A 268 -11.68 -7.14 1.76
C ALA A 268 -11.12 -5.78 2.21
N LEU A 269 -11.92 -4.74 2.01
CA LEU A 269 -11.63 -3.37 2.43
C LEU A 269 -12.83 -2.84 3.23
N THR A 270 -12.58 -2.26 4.39
CA THR A 270 -13.63 -1.57 5.16
C THR A 270 -13.35 -0.07 5.16
N LEU A 271 -14.32 0.71 4.69
CA LEU A 271 -14.29 2.17 4.74
C LEU A 271 -15.38 2.65 5.70
N GLY A 272 -15.00 3.44 6.70
CA GLY A 272 -15.94 4.03 7.65
C GLY A 272 -16.25 5.47 7.29
N ALA A 273 -17.53 5.85 7.41
CA ALA A 273 -17.90 7.22 7.75
C ALA A 273 -17.96 7.34 9.27
N GLY A 274 -17.94 8.55 9.80
CA GLY A 274 -18.19 8.83 11.21
C GLY A 274 -19.66 8.56 11.59
N THR A 275 -20.22 9.43 12.42
CA THR A 275 -21.64 9.33 12.80
C THR A 275 -22.54 9.86 11.67
N VAL A 276 -23.77 9.38 11.58
CA VAL A 276 -24.80 9.98 10.73
C VAL A 276 -25.29 11.26 11.40
N LEU A 277 -25.23 12.36 10.67
CA LEU A 277 -25.79 13.65 11.06
C LEU A 277 -27.24 13.74 10.60
N GLU A 278 -28.05 14.46 11.37
CA GLU A 278 -29.43 14.79 11.02
C GLU A 278 -29.48 15.60 9.72
N ASP A 279 -30.51 15.38 8.91
CA ASP A 279 -30.72 16.14 7.68
C ASP A 279 -31.02 17.61 8.02
N PRO A 280 -30.20 18.58 7.59
CA PRO A 280 -30.45 20.00 7.86
C PRO A 280 -31.73 20.53 7.20
N THR A 281 -32.37 19.77 6.31
CA THR A 281 -33.68 20.10 5.73
C THR A 281 -34.86 19.61 6.55
N GLU A 282 -34.62 18.75 7.55
CA GLU A 282 -35.62 18.30 8.53
C GLU A 282 -35.83 19.32 9.67
N VAL A 283 -35.34 20.55 9.48
CA VAL A 283 -35.74 21.67 10.31
C VAL A 283 -37.23 21.92 10.10
N ILE A 284 -38.03 21.59 11.13
CA ILE A 284 -39.41 22.06 11.26
C ILE A 284 -39.38 23.59 11.16
N ALA A 285 -39.74 24.10 9.98
CA ALA A 285 -39.86 25.54 9.76
C ALA A 285 -41.06 26.07 10.54
N VAL A 286 -40.81 26.66 11.71
CA VAL A 286 -41.81 27.47 12.40
C VAL A 286 -42.00 28.76 11.59
N SER A 287 -43.02 28.81 10.73
CA SER A 287 -43.31 29.99 9.93
C SER A 287 -43.76 31.14 10.83
N GLY A 288 -42.88 32.11 11.10
CA GLY A 288 -43.23 33.20 12.02
C GLY A 288 -42.16 34.25 12.34
N GLY A 289 -41.44 34.73 11.33
CA GLY A 289 -40.79 36.05 11.36
C GLY A 289 -39.28 36.11 11.65
N ASN A 290 -38.57 36.70 10.69
CA ASN A 290 -37.24 37.31 10.72
C ASN A 290 -36.06 36.49 11.31
N TRP A 291 -35.35 35.89 10.35
CA TRP A 291 -33.98 35.38 10.37
C TRP A 291 -33.05 35.93 11.46
N LYS A 292 -32.53 35.01 12.28
CA LYS A 292 -31.14 35.04 12.73
C LYS A 292 -30.55 33.64 12.58
N GLN A 293 -29.32 33.65 12.07
CA GLN A 293 -28.40 32.54 11.82
C GLN A 293 -28.57 31.37 12.81
N ALA A 294 -28.77 30.16 12.28
CA ALA A 294 -28.88 28.93 13.04
C ALA A 294 -27.65 28.75 13.95
N GLN A 295 -27.87 28.86 15.27
CA GLN A 295 -26.98 28.28 16.26
C GLN A 295 -27.49 26.87 16.52
N THR A 296 -26.61 25.90 16.32
CA THR A 296 -26.80 24.47 16.60
C THR A 296 -27.41 24.25 17.97
N TRP A 297 -28.60 23.64 18.02
CA TRP A 297 -29.15 23.07 19.25
C TRP A 297 -29.04 21.56 19.14
N SER A 298 -28.40 20.95 20.13
CA SER A 298 -28.29 19.51 20.27
C SER A 298 -29.39 19.04 21.22
N THR A 299 -30.23 18.11 20.77
CA THR A 299 -31.05 17.29 21.66
C THR A 299 -30.57 15.86 21.56
N HIS A 300 -30.17 15.33 22.72
CA HIS A 300 -29.81 13.95 22.96
C HIS A 300 -31.05 13.07 22.81
N ALA A 301 -30.95 11.96 22.08
CA ALA A 301 -31.85 10.83 22.23
C ALA A 301 -31.00 9.60 22.60
N ILE A 302 -31.24 9.02 23.77
CA ILE A 302 -30.75 7.68 24.14
C ILE A 302 -31.99 6.77 24.12
N PRO A 303 -32.01 5.65 23.37
CA PRO A 303 -33.17 4.78 23.34
C PRO A 303 -33.47 4.18 24.72
N GLY A 304 -34.59 4.57 25.33
CA GLY A 304 -35.14 3.94 26.55
C GLY A 304 -35.57 4.86 27.70
N ALA A 305 -35.49 6.19 27.55
CA ALA A 305 -36.05 7.12 28.52
C ALA A 305 -37.31 7.80 27.95
N ASN A 306 -38.31 8.07 28.80
CA ASN A 306 -39.40 8.98 28.45
C ASN A 306 -38.78 10.36 28.17
N ASP A 307 -38.78 10.79 26.92
CA ASP A 307 -38.19 12.08 26.54
C ASP A 307 -39.17 13.22 26.84
N ASP A 308 -38.92 13.90 27.96
CA ASP A 308 -39.47 15.24 28.23
C ASP A 308 -38.62 16.27 27.47
N VAL A 309 -39.26 17.01 26.54
CA VAL A 309 -38.63 18.17 25.90
C VAL A 309 -38.57 19.32 26.91
N VAL A 310 -37.41 19.53 27.53
CA VAL A 310 -37.18 20.67 28.45
C VAL A 310 -36.73 21.89 27.65
N LEU A 311 -37.65 22.84 27.43
CA LEU A 311 -37.35 24.15 26.84
C LEU A 311 -36.77 25.09 27.91
N ASN A 312 -35.45 25.25 27.98
CA ASN A 312 -34.79 26.11 28.97
C ASN A 312 -34.49 27.54 28.46
N THR A 313 -35.39 28.16 27.70
CA THR A 313 -35.28 29.60 27.39
C THR A 313 -36.62 30.31 27.44
N ASN A 314 -36.55 31.56 27.89
CA ASN A 314 -37.68 32.49 27.99
C ASN A 314 -38.15 32.85 26.56
N LEU A 315 -39.11 32.11 26.00
CA LEU A 315 -39.56 32.26 24.61
C LEU A 315 -40.34 33.56 24.32
N GLY A 316 -40.57 34.40 25.34
CA GLY A 316 -41.46 35.54 25.19
C GLY A 316 -42.85 35.08 24.73
N SER A 317 -43.67 36.00 24.23
CA SER A 317 -45.08 35.77 23.85
C SER A 317 -45.31 34.90 22.59
N LYS A 318 -44.37 34.03 22.22
CA LYS A 318 -44.50 33.14 21.05
C LYS A 318 -44.78 31.70 21.48
N GLY A 319 -45.91 31.16 21.03
CA GLY A 319 -46.28 29.76 21.24
C GLY A 319 -45.47 28.79 20.38
N VAL A 320 -45.43 27.54 20.84
CA VAL A 320 -44.88 26.39 20.11
C VAL A 320 -46.06 25.65 19.48
N GLU A 321 -46.02 25.40 18.16
CA GLU A 321 -47.00 24.57 17.47
C GLU A 321 -46.31 23.28 17.06
N VAL A 322 -46.65 22.17 17.73
CA VAL A 322 -46.19 20.82 17.37
C VAL A 322 -47.25 20.24 16.47
N ASN A 323 -46.88 19.94 15.23
CA ASN A 323 -47.81 19.39 14.25
C ASN A 323 -47.28 18.03 13.79
N ASP A 324 -47.33 17.06 14.70
CA ASP A 324 -47.11 15.66 14.36
C ASP A 324 -48.44 14.91 14.50
N GLN A 325 -48.75 14.06 13.50
CA GLN A 325 -49.92 13.19 13.47
C GLN A 325 -49.59 11.78 13.97
N GLU A 326 -48.32 11.49 14.27
CA GLU A 326 -47.89 10.23 14.84
C GLU A 326 -47.38 10.52 16.27
N PHE A 327 -47.93 9.81 17.25
CA PHE A 327 -47.63 9.90 18.70
C PHE A 327 -48.34 11.00 19.51
N ALA A 328 -49.33 10.56 20.29
CA ALA A 328 -49.99 11.33 21.35
C ALA A 328 -49.05 11.49 22.55
N HIS A 329 -48.32 12.60 22.66
CA HIS A 329 -47.46 12.88 23.82
C HIS A 329 -47.96 14.11 24.61
N SER A 330 -47.92 14.00 25.93
CA SER A 330 -48.30 15.03 26.89
C SER A 330 -47.23 16.12 26.98
N LEU A 331 -47.62 17.38 26.77
CA LEU A 331 -46.76 18.54 26.90
C LEU A 331 -46.78 19.05 28.36
N SER A 332 -45.67 18.91 29.09
CA SER A 332 -45.47 19.54 30.41
C SER A 332 -44.66 20.83 30.22
N ILE A 333 -45.24 22.00 30.55
CA ILE A 333 -44.57 23.30 30.46
C ILE A 333 -44.44 23.89 31.87
N GLU A 334 -43.21 24.03 32.37
CA GLU A 334 -42.94 24.60 33.70
C GLU A 334 -42.81 26.13 33.74
N SER A 335 -43.05 26.84 32.64
CA SER A 335 -43.12 28.32 32.70
C SER A 335 -44.09 28.94 31.70
N ALA A 336 -44.93 29.82 32.25
CA ALA A 336 -45.96 30.66 31.65
C ALA A 336 -45.87 30.87 30.12
N GLY A 337 -46.87 30.35 29.40
CA GLY A 337 -47.13 30.72 28.01
C GLY A 337 -47.61 29.57 27.14
N ALA A 338 -48.76 28.96 27.45
CA ALA A 338 -49.40 27.97 26.58
C ALA A 338 -50.70 28.54 25.98
N ILE A 339 -50.87 28.40 24.66
CA ILE A 339 -52.16 28.56 23.97
C ILE A 339 -52.61 27.15 23.61
N LEU A 340 -53.78 26.72 24.12
CA LEU A 340 -54.40 25.45 23.77
C LEU A 340 -55.37 25.63 22.60
N LYS A 341 -55.36 24.70 21.65
CA LYS A 341 -56.45 24.59 20.66
C LYS A 341 -57.67 23.88 21.27
N GLU A 342 -58.81 24.15 20.65
CA GLU A 342 -60.15 23.68 21.00
C GLU A 342 -60.18 22.15 21.23
N GLY A 343 -60.60 21.71 22.42
CA GLY A 343 -60.75 20.28 22.78
C GLY A 343 -59.64 19.67 23.66
N GLY A 344 -58.57 20.40 23.99
CA GLY A 344 -57.52 19.92 24.92
C GLY A 344 -57.95 19.97 26.40
N THR A 345 -57.44 19.02 27.22
CA THR A 345 -57.60 19.05 28.69
C THR A 345 -56.36 19.68 29.33
N LEU A 346 -56.53 20.74 30.11
CA LEU A 346 -55.47 21.39 30.87
C LEU A 346 -55.49 20.92 32.33
N ILE A 347 -54.41 20.30 32.80
CA ILE A 347 -54.22 19.95 34.21
C ILE A 347 -53.34 21.03 34.85
N ILE A 348 -53.86 21.71 35.87
CA ILE A 348 -53.13 22.77 36.59
C ILE A 348 -52.78 22.27 37.99
N SER A 349 -51.49 22.25 38.33
CA SER A 349 -50.98 21.87 39.64
C SER A 349 -50.49 23.12 40.37
N GLY A 350 -51.34 23.78 41.14
CA GLY A 350 -50.98 24.98 41.93
C GLY A 350 -52.17 25.75 42.51
N PRO A 351 -51.96 26.71 43.41
CA PRO A 351 -53.02 27.53 43.99
C PRO A 351 -53.63 28.48 42.96
N VAL A 352 -54.96 28.59 42.96
CA VAL A 352 -55.73 29.40 42.00
C VAL A 352 -56.64 30.36 42.75
N THR A 353 -56.85 31.57 42.23
CA THR A 353 -57.74 32.57 42.82
C THR A 353 -58.82 32.99 41.83
N VAL A 354 -60.07 33.14 42.27
CA VAL A 354 -61.17 33.64 41.43
C VAL A 354 -61.42 35.11 41.74
N LEU A 355 -61.29 35.99 40.74
CA LEU A 355 -61.59 37.41 40.88
C LEU A 355 -62.54 37.83 39.75
N ASN A 356 -63.70 38.40 40.11
CA ASN A 356 -64.72 38.88 39.16
C ASN A 356 -65.19 37.84 38.11
N GLY A 357 -65.24 36.56 38.48
CA GLY A 357 -65.68 35.49 37.58
C GLY A 357 -64.59 34.96 36.64
N THR A 358 -63.35 35.46 36.76
CA THR A 358 -62.20 35.00 35.99
C THR A 358 -61.23 34.22 36.87
N LEU A 359 -60.75 33.08 36.39
CA LEU A 359 -59.74 32.25 37.05
C LEU A 359 -58.36 32.91 36.88
N GLN A 360 -57.71 33.30 37.97
CA GLN A 360 -56.36 33.88 37.96
C GLN A 360 -55.33 32.93 38.55
N LEU A 361 -54.28 32.68 37.77
CA LEU A 361 -53.08 31.95 38.19
C LEU A 361 -52.11 32.94 38.83
N GLN A 362 -51.60 32.63 40.03
CA GLN A 362 -50.56 33.45 40.67
C GLN A 362 -49.29 33.40 39.81
N GLY A 363 -49.05 34.46 39.03
CA GLY A 363 -48.01 34.51 38.00
C GLY A 363 -48.34 35.36 36.77
N GLY A 364 -49.57 35.90 36.67
CA GLY A 364 -49.88 36.95 35.69
C GLY A 364 -50.40 36.48 34.32
N ALA A 365 -50.86 35.23 34.20
CA ALA A 365 -51.56 34.78 33.00
C ALA A 365 -53.06 35.15 33.05
N THR A 366 -53.59 35.67 31.94
CA THR A 366 -55.03 35.95 31.76
C THR A 366 -55.55 35.09 30.62
N LEU A 367 -56.66 34.36 30.82
CA LEU A 367 -57.35 33.61 29.77
C LEU A 367 -58.47 34.46 29.17
N GLU A 368 -58.60 34.52 27.84
CA GLU A 368 -59.73 35.19 27.18
C GLU A 368 -61.01 34.33 27.18
N ALA A 369 -62.16 35.02 27.18
CA ALA A 369 -63.48 34.42 27.32
C ALA A 369 -63.93 33.66 26.05
N GLY A 370 -64.32 32.39 26.23
CA GLY A 370 -64.88 31.56 25.16
C GLY A 370 -64.79 30.05 25.42
N SER A 371 -63.97 29.60 26.38
CA SER A 371 -63.82 28.19 26.70
C SER A 371 -64.98 27.68 27.57
N ILE A 372 -65.69 26.64 27.09
CA ILE A 372 -66.73 25.94 27.85
C ILE A 372 -66.04 24.98 28.83
N PHE A 373 -66.32 25.12 30.13
CA PHE A 373 -65.71 24.30 31.17
C PHE A 373 -66.44 22.97 31.36
N GLY A 374 -65.69 21.87 31.40
CA GLY A 374 -66.11 20.62 32.06
C GLY A 374 -66.01 20.75 33.59
N THR A 375 -66.78 19.93 34.29
CA THR A 375 -66.98 19.89 35.76
C THR A 375 -65.69 20.05 36.59
N ILE A 376 -65.66 21.05 37.48
CA ILE A 376 -64.65 21.18 38.52
C ILE A 376 -65.00 20.22 39.67
N THR A 377 -64.12 19.28 39.99
CA THR A 377 -64.18 18.50 41.23
C THR A 377 -62.89 18.71 42.00
N GLY A 378 -62.97 19.33 43.17
CA GLY A 378 -61.82 19.60 44.04
C GLY A 378 -62.25 20.25 45.35
N SER A 379 -61.80 19.68 46.46
CA SER A 379 -62.10 20.09 47.83
C SER A 379 -61.10 21.13 48.35
N GLY A 380 -61.60 22.23 48.91
CA GLY A 380 -60.84 23.20 49.72
C GLY A 380 -60.62 24.51 49.01
#